data_AF-A0A1B6C5B9-F1
#
_entry.id   AF-A0A1B6C5B9-F1
#
_cell.length_a   1.000
_cell.length_b   1.000
_cell.length_c   1.000
_cell.angle_alpha   90.00
_cell.angle_beta   90.00
_cell.angle_gamma   90.00
#
_symmetry.space_group_name_H-M   'P 1'
#
loop_
_entity.id
_entity.type
_entity.pdbx_description
1 polymer ?
#
loop_
_entity_poly.entity_id
_entity_poly.type
_entity_poly.pdbx_seq_one_letter_code
_entity_poly.pdbx_strand_id
1 'polypeptide(L)'
;SVQTSDINLEVLETENQLATKAVESGAMSLDMVRRQLTAVTHHLNEQQRQHRQEVAELQRLLTIHNHKKTFMETDLEDCTEMEYLRNVLYEYMMGKEPLVLAKVLAAIVKFDANQIKSVISKEEQRITLLGHLGFG
;
A
#
# COMPACT_ATOMS: atom_id res chain seq x y z
N SER A 1 58.26 56.10 -31.06
CA SER A 1 57.39 56.27 -29.89
C SER A 1 55.91 56.45 -30.20
N VAL A 2 55.51 57.05 -31.34
CA VAL A 2 54.08 57.29 -31.64
C VAL A 2 53.34 55.99 -31.97
N GLN A 3 53.93 55.15 -32.84
CA GLN A 3 53.30 53.91 -33.30
C GLN A 3 53.14 52.82 -32.21
N THR A 4 53.93 52.89 -31.14
CA THR A 4 53.82 51.99 -29.97
C THR A 4 52.70 52.39 -29.01
N SER A 5 52.21 53.64 -29.02
CA SER A 5 51.09 54.04 -28.17
C SER A 5 49.74 53.62 -28.75
N ASP A 6 49.57 53.73 -30.07
CA ASP A 6 48.33 53.33 -30.75
C ASP A 6 48.08 51.81 -30.66
N ILE A 7 49.14 51.00 -30.78
CA ILE A 7 49.06 49.54 -30.61
C ILE A 7 48.64 49.16 -29.18
N ASN A 8 49.15 49.87 -28.17
CA ASN A 8 48.78 49.59 -26.77
C ASN A 8 47.33 49.99 -26.45
N LEU A 9 46.81 51.03 -27.10
CA LEU A 9 45.42 51.48 -26.91
C LEU A 9 44.43 50.49 -27.52
N GLU A 10 44.70 49.99 -28.73
CA GLU A 10 43.87 48.98 -29.40
C GLU A 10 43.88 47.63 -28.66
N VAL A 11 45.04 47.21 -28.12
CA VAL A 11 45.14 46.01 -27.28
C VAL A 11 44.33 46.16 -25.97
N LEU A 12 44.36 47.34 -25.34
CA LEU A 12 43.60 47.58 -24.11
C LEU A 12 42.08 47.64 -24.35
N GLU A 13 41.64 48.17 -25.49
CA GLU A 13 40.23 48.17 -25.87
C GLU A 13 39.73 46.76 -26.17
N THR A 14 40.52 45.94 -26.87
CA THR A 14 40.16 44.55 -27.18
C THR A 14 40.12 43.68 -25.92
N GLU A 15 41.03 43.89 -24.96
CA GLU A 15 41.02 43.19 -23.67
C GLU A 15 39.82 43.59 -22.80
N ASN A 16 39.43 44.87 -22.76
CA ASN A 16 38.20 45.33 -22.10
C ASN A 16 36.94 44.75 -22.76
N GLN A 17 36.90 44.66 -24.09
CA GLN A 17 35.79 44.03 -24.82
C GLN A 17 35.71 42.52 -24.57
N LEU A 18 36.84 41.83 -24.38
CA LEU A 18 36.86 40.42 -24.04
C LEU A 18 36.41 40.20 -22.59
N ALA A 19 36.87 41.04 -21.66
CA ALA A 19 36.47 41.00 -20.25
C ALA A 19 34.97 41.25 -20.08
N THR A 20 34.39 42.21 -20.80
CA THR A 20 32.95 42.50 -20.77
C THR A 20 32.13 41.31 -21.29
N LYS A 21 32.51 40.71 -22.43
CA LYS A 21 31.85 39.49 -22.95
C LYS A 21 31.95 38.29 -22.01
N ALA A 22 33.09 38.14 -21.33
CA ALA A 22 33.28 37.08 -20.33
C ALA A 22 32.38 37.29 -19.10
N VAL A 23 32.24 38.53 -18.62
CA VAL A 23 31.34 38.88 -17.50
C VAL A 23 29.87 38.68 -17.89
N GLU A 24 29.47 39.11 -19.09
CA GLU A 24 28.11 38.94 -19.60
C GLU A 24 27.73 37.46 -19.76
N SER A 25 28.61 36.65 -20.35
CA SER A 25 28.38 35.20 -20.48
C SER A 25 28.29 34.50 -19.12
N GLY A 26 29.11 34.90 -18.15
CA GLY A 26 29.03 34.43 -16.76
C GLY A 26 27.71 34.83 -16.08
N ALA A 27 27.23 36.06 -16.27
CA ALA A 27 25.96 36.55 -15.75
C ALA A 27 24.75 35.80 -16.34
N MET A 28 24.75 35.53 -17.65
CA MET A 28 23.71 34.75 -18.31
C MET A 28 23.64 33.31 -17.79
N SER A 29 24.80 32.68 -17.57
CA SER A 29 24.88 31.34 -16.98
C SER A 29 24.34 31.29 -15.55
N LEU A 30 24.69 32.29 -14.73
CA LEU A 30 24.17 32.44 -13.37
C LEU A 30 22.64 32.62 -13.33
N ASP A 31 22.09 33.45 -14.21
CA ASP A 31 20.65 33.64 -14.34
C ASP A 31 19.93 32.35 -14.76
N MET A 32 20.53 31.55 -15.65
CA MET A 32 20.01 30.26 -16.04
C MET A 32 19.97 29.28 -14.87
N VAL A 33 21.05 29.20 -14.08
CA VAL A 33 21.11 28.36 -12.87
C VAL A 33 20.07 28.82 -11.84
N ARG A 34 19.90 30.14 -11.63
CA ARG A 34 18.89 30.68 -10.71
C ARG A 34 17.48 30.26 -11.13
N ARG A 35 17.16 30.35 -12.43
CA ARG A 35 15.86 29.91 -12.97
C ARG A 35 15.64 28.42 -12.79
N GLN A 36 16.66 27.60 -13.06
CA GLN A 36 16.59 26.16 -12.84
C GLN A 36 16.39 25.81 -11.37
N LEU A 37 17.11 26.47 -10.46
CA LEU A 37 16.94 26.29 -9.02
C LEU A 37 15.51 26.63 -8.59
N THR A 38 14.95 27.75 -9.04
CA THR A 38 13.55 28.11 -8.75
C THR A 38 12.57 27.08 -9.30
N ALA A 39 12.80 26.58 -10.53
CA ALA A 39 11.95 25.57 -11.14
C ALA A 39 11.98 24.24 -10.36
N VAL A 40 13.17 23.81 -9.93
CA VAL A 40 13.35 22.59 -9.11
C VAL A 40 12.72 22.75 -7.74
N THR A 41 12.92 23.90 -7.07
CA THR A 41 12.26 24.20 -5.80
C THR A 41 10.74 24.15 -5.93
N HIS A 42 10.20 24.72 -7.01
CA HIS A 42 8.77 24.66 -7.29
C HIS A 42 8.30 23.22 -7.53
N HIS A 43 9.01 22.44 -8.35
CA HIS A 43 8.66 21.06 -8.62
C HIS A 43 8.66 20.19 -7.37
N LEU A 44 9.68 20.34 -6.50
CA LEU A 44 9.75 19.62 -5.24
C LEU A 44 8.59 19.98 -4.30
N ASN A 45 8.26 21.27 -4.19
CA ASN A 45 7.13 21.72 -3.37
C ASN A 45 5.80 21.17 -3.88
N GLU A 46 5.62 21.14 -5.20
CA GLU A 46 4.43 20.58 -5.82
C GLU A 46 4.32 19.06 -5.59
N GLN A 47 5.42 18.32 -5.75
CA GLN A 47 5.47 16.89 -5.43
C GLN A 47 5.16 16.61 -3.95
N GLN A 48 5.73 17.40 -3.03
CA GLN A 48 5.41 17.29 -1.62
C GLN A 48 3.93 17.59 -1.32
N ARG A 49 3.34 18.57 -2.02
CA ARG A 49 1.91 18.89 -1.89
C ARG A 49 1.04 17.72 -2.36
N GLN A 50 1.38 17.12 -3.50
CA GLN A 50 0.67 15.96 -4.05
C GLN A 50 0.75 14.76 -3.10
N HIS A 51 1.95 14.42 -2.61
CA HIS A 51 2.12 13.32 -1.67
C HIS A 51 1.33 13.54 -0.38
N ARG A 52 1.31 14.77 0.16
CA ARG A 52 0.48 15.09 1.33
C ARG A 52 -1.01 14.89 1.09
N GLN A 53 -1.51 15.17 -0.12
CA GLN A 53 -2.91 14.96 -0.47
C GLN A 53 -3.24 13.47 -0.60
N GLU A 54 -2.39 12.70 -1.26
CA GLU A 54 -2.55 11.25 -1.39
C GLU A 54 -2.55 10.56 -0.02
N VAL A 55 -1.63 10.93 0.87
CA VAL A 55 -1.60 10.40 2.24
C VAL A 55 -2.88 10.72 3.00
N ALA A 56 -3.40 11.96 2.88
CA ALA A 56 -4.65 12.34 3.53
C ALA A 56 -5.86 11.54 2.99
N GLU A 57 -5.89 11.27 1.69
CA GLU A 57 -6.93 10.45 1.06
C GLU A 57 -6.83 8.97 1.49
N LEU A 58 -5.63 8.39 1.48
CA LEU A 58 -5.40 7.03 1.96
C LEU A 58 -5.80 6.87 3.43
N GLN A 59 -5.45 7.84 4.28
CA GLN A 59 -5.88 7.85 5.68
C GLN A 59 -7.41 7.86 5.80
N ARG A 60 -8.09 8.69 5.00
CA ARG A 60 -9.56 8.73 4.97
C ARG A 60 -10.16 7.39 4.56
N LEU A 61 -9.62 6.76 3.51
CA LEU A 61 -10.08 5.45 3.05
C LEU A 61 -9.88 4.36 4.11
N LEU A 62 -8.74 4.37 4.80
CA LEU A 62 -8.47 3.45 5.91
C LEU A 62 -9.45 3.66 7.07
N THR A 63 -9.78 4.90 7.43
CA THR A 63 -10.78 5.18 8.46
C THR A 63 -12.15 4.60 8.09
N ILE A 64 -12.59 4.78 6.85
CA ILE A 64 -13.87 4.23 6.36
C ILE A 64 -13.83 2.70 6.35
N HIS A 65 -12.74 2.11 5.87
CA HIS A 65 -12.57 0.66 5.83
C HIS A 65 -12.58 0.06 7.24
N ASN A 66 -11.86 0.66 8.18
CA ASN A 66 -11.82 0.22 9.57
C ASN A 66 -13.20 0.35 10.22
N HIS A 67 -13.91 1.45 10.01
CA HIS A 67 -15.26 1.60 10.52
C HIS A 67 -16.22 0.53 9.96
N LYS A 68 -16.13 0.23 8.67
CA LYS A 68 -16.90 -0.84 8.04
C LYS A 68 -16.53 -2.22 8.60
N LYS A 69 -15.23 -2.50 8.78
CA LYS A 69 -14.75 -3.76 9.36
C LYS A 69 -15.30 -3.93 10.78
N THR A 70 -15.14 -2.92 11.63
CA THR A 70 -15.67 -2.94 13.00
C THR A 70 -17.18 -3.13 13.01
N PHE A 71 -17.93 -2.40 12.17
CA PHE A 71 -19.37 -2.56 12.06
C PHE A 71 -19.78 -3.99 11.64
N MET A 72 -19.08 -4.59 10.68
CA MET A 72 -19.33 -5.97 10.27
C MET A 72 -18.93 -6.99 11.33
N GLU A 73 -17.81 -6.80 12.04
CA GLU A 73 -17.42 -7.64 13.18
C GLU A 73 -18.46 -7.56 14.29
N THR A 74 -18.97 -6.37 14.62
CA THR A 74 -20.02 -6.17 15.64
C THR A 74 -21.36 -6.77 15.20
N ASP A 75 -21.84 -6.53 13.98
CA ASP A 75 -23.09 -7.15 13.47
C ASP A 75 -22.99 -8.69 13.45
N LEU A 76 -21.82 -9.24 13.12
CA LEU A 76 -21.57 -10.69 13.13
C LEU A 76 -21.38 -11.23 14.55
N GLU A 77 -20.85 -10.45 15.50
CA GLU A 77 -20.76 -10.83 16.91
C GLU A 77 -22.12 -10.76 17.63
N ASP A 78 -22.96 -9.78 17.29
CA ASP A 78 -24.30 -9.61 17.86
C ASP A 78 -25.30 -10.64 17.34
N CYS A 79 -25.00 -11.30 16.22
CA CYS A 79 -25.76 -12.46 15.74
C CYS A 79 -25.40 -13.71 16.56
N THR A 80 -26.21 -14.04 17.57
CA THR A 80 -26.07 -15.25 18.40
C THR A 80 -25.86 -16.54 17.60
N GLU A 81 -26.43 -16.63 16.38
CA GLU A 81 -26.22 -17.75 15.45
C GLU A 81 -24.75 -17.86 14.97
N MET A 82 -24.07 -16.74 14.74
CA MET A 82 -22.70 -16.69 14.25
C MET A 82 -21.70 -17.01 15.37
N GLU A 83 -21.95 -16.53 16.59
CA GLU A 83 -21.18 -16.94 17.77
C GLU A 83 -21.30 -18.45 18.01
N TYR A 84 -22.52 -18.98 17.96
CA TYR A 84 -22.76 -20.42 18.08
C TYR A 84 -22.03 -21.22 16.99
N LEU A 85 -22.11 -20.77 15.72
CA LEU A 85 -21.40 -21.41 14.62
C LEU A 85 -19.88 -21.43 14.83
N ARG A 86 -19.28 -20.32 15.28
CA ARG A 86 -17.84 -20.26 15.60
C ARG A 86 -17.45 -21.27 16.68
N ASN A 87 -18.24 -21.37 17.75
CA ASN A 87 -17.97 -22.29 18.85
C ASN A 87 -18.06 -23.76 18.39
N VAL A 88 -19.12 -24.12 17.66
CA VAL A 88 -19.30 -25.48 17.13
C VAL A 88 -18.18 -25.84 16.14
N LEU A 89 -17.78 -24.91 15.27
CA LEU A 89 -16.71 -25.13 14.32
C LEU A 89 -15.35 -25.33 15.02
N TYR A 90 -15.06 -24.51 16.04
CA TYR A 90 -13.84 -24.66 16.83
C TYR A 90 -13.76 -26.05 17.47
N GLU A 91 -14.83 -26.47 18.14
CA GLU A 91 -14.91 -27.79 18.78
C GLU A 91 -14.73 -28.94 17.77
N TYR A 92 -15.30 -28.81 16.57
CA TYR A 92 -15.13 -29.76 15.47
C TYR A 92 -13.69 -29.84 14.98
N MET A 93 -13.02 -28.70 14.82
CA MET A 93 -11.62 -28.63 14.41
C MET A 93 -10.67 -29.19 15.47
N MET A 94 -11.04 -29.07 16.75
CA MET A 94 -10.34 -29.70 17.87
C MET A 94 -10.61 -31.21 17.99
N GLY A 95 -11.46 -31.77 17.12
CA GLY A 95 -11.74 -33.21 17.06
C GLY A 95 -12.72 -33.71 18.11
N LYS A 96 -13.47 -32.82 18.77
CA LYS A 96 -14.47 -33.25 19.77
C LYS A 96 -15.75 -33.67 19.07
N GLU A 97 -16.23 -34.88 19.34
CA GLU A 97 -17.48 -35.46 18.79
C GLU A 97 -17.72 -35.15 17.29
N PRO A 98 -16.75 -35.43 16.41
CA PRO A 98 -16.71 -34.82 15.08
C PRO A 98 -17.89 -35.22 14.19
N LEU A 99 -18.46 -36.42 14.36
CA LEU A 99 -19.66 -36.85 13.64
C LEU A 99 -20.92 -36.07 14.05
N VAL A 100 -21.05 -35.73 15.33
CA VAL A 100 -22.18 -34.96 15.86
C VAL A 100 -22.05 -33.51 15.41
N LEU A 101 -20.86 -32.92 15.59
CA LEU A 101 -20.62 -31.54 15.20
C LEU A 101 -20.69 -31.34 13.68
N ALA A 102 -20.27 -32.31 12.86
CA ALA A 102 -20.47 -32.25 11.41
C ALA A 102 -21.96 -32.14 11.02
N LYS A 103 -22.85 -32.86 11.72
CA LYS A 103 -24.31 -32.77 11.51
C LYS A 103 -24.86 -31.41 11.92
N VAL A 104 -24.42 -30.91 13.07
CA VAL A 104 -24.82 -29.59 13.58
C VAL A 104 -24.36 -28.50 12.62
N LEU A 105 -23.10 -28.52 12.18
CA LEU A 105 -22.55 -27.58 11.20
C LEU A 105 -23.36 -27.62 9.89
N ALA A 106 -23.62 -28.80 9.35
CA ALA A 106 -24.39 -28.96 8.12
C ALA A 106 -25.83 -28.42 8.25
N ALA A 107 -26.44 -28.53 9.42
CA ALA A 107 -27.76 -27.95 9.71
C ALA A 107 -27.72 -26.42 9.80
N ILE A 108 -26.72 -25.84 10.49
CA ILE A 108 -26.56 -24.38 10.60
C ILE A 108 -26.40 -23.74 9.22
N VAL A 109 -25.59 -24.33 8.35
CA VAL A 109 -25.36 -23.82 6.98
C VAL A 109 -26.42 -24.28 5.97
N LYS A 110 -27.43 -25.03 6.41
CA LYS A 110 -28.58 -25.48 5.60
C LYS A 110 -28.19 -26.32 4.38
N PHE A 111 -27.28 -27.27 4.54
CA PHE A 111 -26.93 -28.21 3.47
C PHE A 111 -28.13 -29.06 3.05
N ASP A 112 -28.17 -29.41 1.77
CA ASP A 112 -29.16 -30.35 1.25
C ASP A 112 -28.85 -31.79 1.67
N ALA A 113 -29.84 -32.68 1.53
CA ALA A 113 -29.72 -34.06 1.97
C ALA A 113 -28.56 -34.83 1.29
N ASN A 114 -28.18 -34.49 0.07
CA ASN A 114 -27.07 -35.14 -0.63
C ASN A 114 -25.73 -34.61 -0.11
N GLN A 115 -25.62 -33.30 0.11
CA GLN A 115 -24.45 -32.67 0.75
C GLN A 115 -24.21 -33.23 2.15
N ILE A 116 -25.25 -33.34 2.98
CA ILE A 116 -25.16 -33.90 4.33
C ILE A 116 -24.63 -35.33 4.26
N LYS A 117 -25.20 -36.20 3.42
CA LYS A 117 -24.73 -37.59 3.26
C LYS A 117 -23.27 -37.67 2.84
N SER A 118 -22.83 -36.80 1.93
CA SER A 118 -21.44 -36.75 1.49
C SER A 118 -20.48 -36.35 2.62
N VAL A 119 -20.84 -35.34 3.41
CA VAL A 119 -20.03 -34.91 4.58
C VAL A 119 -19.93 -36.01 5.62
N ILE A 120 -21.06 -36.63 5.99
CA ILE A 120 -21.08 -37.69 7.01
C ILE A 120 -20.29 -38.92 6.56
N SER A 121 -20.42 -39.33 5.30
CA SER A 121 -19.65 -40.47 4.78
C SER A 121 -18.13 -40.22 4.82
N LYS A 122 -17.68 -39.00 4.48
CA LYS A 122 -16.26 -38.64 4.58
C LYS A 122 -15.78 -38.60 6.03
N GLU A 123 -16.64 -38.15 6.94
CA GLU A 123 -16.31 -38.08 8.36
C GLU A 123 -16.18 -39.47 8.99
N GLU A 124 -17.08 -40.39 8.66
CA GLU A 124 -17.00 -41.80 9.07
C GLU A 124 -15.73 -42.47 8.55
N GLN A 125 -15.35 -42.21 7.28
CA GLN A 125 -14.09 -42.69 6.70
C GLN A 125 -12.88 -42.14 7.44
N ARG A 126 -12.88 -40.83 7.75
CA ARG A 126 -11.81 -40.16 8.50
C ARG A 126 -11.63 -40.77 9.88
N ILE A 127 -12.71 -40.95 10.63
CA ILE A 127 -12.70 -41.57 11.97
C ILE A 127 -12.22 -43.01 11.88
N THR A 128 -12.69 -43.78 10.90
CA THR A 128 -12.27 -45.18 10.72
C THR A 128 -10.78 -45.29 10.45
N LEU A 129 -10.23 -44.43 9.59
CA LEU A 129 -8.79 -44.38 9.31
C LEU A 129 -7.98 -43.97 10.55
N LEU A 130 -8.47 -42.99 11.30
CA LEU A 130 -7.81 -42.52 12.52
C LEU A 130 -7.82 -43.58 13.63
N GLY A 131 -8.91 -44.34 13.74
CA GLY A 131 -9.03 -45.49 14.64
C GLY A 131 -8.06 -46.63 14.27
N HIS A 132 -7.83 -46.87 12.97
CA HIS A 132 -6.80 -47.83 12.51
C HIS A 132 -5.36 -47.38 12.84
N LEU A 133 -5.15 -46.07 13.01
CA LEU A 133 -3.85 -45.49 13.37
C LEU A 133 -3.63 -45.38 14.89
N GLY A 134 -4.56 -45.87 15.72
CA GLY A 134 -4.40 -45.94 17.17
C GLY A 134 -4.64 -44.62 17.91
N PHE A 135 -5.33 -43.66 17.30
CA PHE A 135 -5.66 -42.35 17.89
C PHE A 135 -7.13 -42.25 18.36
N GLY A 136 -7.70 -43.38 18.80
CA GLY A 136 -9.06 -43.47 19.35
C GLY A 136 -9.16 -43.16 20.83
#